data_AF-A0A516H2I2-F1
#
_entry.id   AF-A0A516H2I2-F1
#
_cell.length_a   1.000
_cell.length_b   1.000
_cell.length_c   1.000
_cell.angle_alpha   90.00
_cell.angle_beta   90.00
_cell.angle_gamma   90.00
#
_symmetry.space_group_name_H-M   'P 1'
#
loop_
_entity.id
_entity.type
_entity.pdbx_description
1 polymer ?
#
loop_
_entity_poly.entity_id
_entity_poly.type
_entity_poly.pdbx_seq_one_letter_code
_entity_poly.pdbx_strand_id
1 'polypeptide(L)'
;MSNPLKILGMRPALGPTLFTIPALILLLVLGTWQVQRLLWKLDLIESVEEGLKAPPVALPTGAVDAQAWHFRRVMVKGEFDHSREFHLLAHSERGNFGYHVITPLKRSDAPGSVLVSRGWIPADDKDPAKRVPGQVAGEVTITGVVHAPWGKGWFTPDNDLQRNLWYYGDAAGMLKVAGISDAPVLFVDADASVTVPGGWPRSGHTRLTFTNNHLAYAFTWYSGAVVLAVIYVLWHRRRAREGQKAGLDKP
;
A
#
# COMPACT_ATOMS: atom_id res chain seq x y z
N MET A 1 -46.96 -3.09 25.29
CA MET A 1 -46.01 -2.69 24.22
C MET A 1 -46.74 -2.75 22.89
N SER A 2 -46.98 -1.61 22.24
CA SER A 2 -47.67 -1.54 20.95
C SER A 2 -46.77 -2.11 19.84
N ASN A 3 -47.33 -2.93 18.95
CA ASN A 3 -46.58 -3.52 17.84
C ASN A 3 -46.06 -2.40 16.91
N PRO A 4 -44.74 -2.23 16.72
CA PRO A 4 -44.18 -1.16 15.90
C PRO A 4 -44.69 -1.17 14.45
N LEU A 5 -45.09 -2.34 13.95
CA LEU A 5 -45.69 -2.50 12.62
C LEU A 5 -47.08 -1.86 12.50
N LYS A 6 -47.86 -1.85 13.60
CA LYS A 6 -49.17 -1.16 13.66
C LYS A 6 -48.99 0.36 13.66
N ILE A 7 -47.95 0.87 14.33
CA ILE A 7 -47.62 2.31 14.35
C ILE A 7 -47.23 2.82 12.96
N LEU A 8 -46.56 1.98 12.16
CA LEU A 8 -46.17 2.31 10.79
C LEU A 8 -47.30 2.14 9.75
N GLY A 9 -48.47 1.62 10.15
CA GLY A 9 -49.62 1.42 9.25
C GLY A 9 -49.35 0.42 8.11
N MET A 10 -48.49 -0.58 8.33
CA MET A 10 -48.07 -1.54 7.31
C MET A 10 -48.58 -2.96 7.58
N ARG A 11 -48.80 -3.73 6.51
CA ARG A 11 -49.02 -5.19 6.56
C ARG A 11 -47.91 -5.86 5.72
N PRO A 12 -46.77 -6.24 6.33
CA PRO A 12 -45.61 -6.73 5.59
C PRO A 12 -45.92 -8.02 4.81
N ALA A 13 -45.56 -8.06 3.53
CA ALA A 13 -45.72 -9.23 2.67
C ALA A 13 -44.49 -10.14 2.81
N LEU A 14 -44.72 -11.45 2.99
CA LEU A 14 -43.66 -12.43 3.30
C LEU A 14 -42.51 -12.44 2.26
N GLY A 15 -42.82 -12.46 0.96
CA GLY A 15 -41.80 -12.52 -0.11
C GLY A 15 -40.85 -11.31 -0.13
N PRO A 16 -41.36 -10.07 -0.29
CA PRO A 16 -40.52 -8.87 -0.23
C PRO A 16 -39.75 -8.72 1.08
N THR A 17 -40.33 -9.14 2.21
CA THR A 17 -39.66 -9.14 3.51
C THR A 17 -38.46 -10.09 3.53
N LEU A 18 -38.64 -11.31 3.01
CA LEU A 18 -37.59 -12.33 2.99
C LEU A 18 -36.40 -11.94 2.12
N PHE A 19 -36.60 -11.12 1.09
CA PHE A 19 -35.50 -10.56 0.28
C PHE A 19 -34.89 -9.29 0.90
N THR A 20 -35.75 -8.36 1.35
CA THR A 20 -35.31 -7.03 1.80
C THR A 20 -34.50 -7.11 3.08
N ILE A 21 -34.87 -7.95 4.04
CA ILE A 21 -34.18 -8.03 5.32
C ILE A 21 -32.74 -8.54 5.17
N PRO A 22 -32.46 -9.67 4.48
CA PRO A 22 -31.08 -10.09 4.21
C PRO A 22 -30.28 -9.07 3.42
N ALA A 23 -30.87 -8.46 2.39
CA ALA A 23 -30.20 -7.41 1.61
C ALA A 23 -29.84 -6.20 2.48
N LEU A 24 -30.76 -5.75 3.35
CA LEU A 24 -30.50 -4.66 4.29
C LEU A 24 -29.38 -5.00 5.26
N ILE A 25 -29.38 -6.21 5.84
CA ILE A 25 -28.32 -6.69 6.73
C ILE A 25 -26.98 -6.67 6.00
N LEU A 26 -26.93 -7.19 4.77
CA LEU A 26 -25.71 -7.21 3.96
C LEU A 26 -25.17 -5.79 3.72
N LEU A 27 -26.02 -4.84 3.31
CA LEU A 27 -25.63 -3.46 3.07
C LEU A 27 -25.07 -2.80 4.35
N LEU A 28 -25.69 -3.04 5.50
CA LEU A 28 -25.22 -2.52 6.80
C LEU A 28 -23.88 -3.15 7.23
N VAL A 29 -23.71 -4.46 7.01
CA VAL A 29 -22.46 -5.18 7.27
C VAL A 29 -21.34 -4.64 6.39
N LEU A 30 -21.59 -4.48 5.08
CA LEU A 30 -20.61 -3.93 4.14
C LEU A 30 -20.26 -2.48 4.46
N GLY A 31 -21.24 -1.64 4.81
CA GLY A 31 -21.01 -0.27 5.25
C GLY A 31 -20.13 -0.21 6.50
N THR A 32 -20.44 -1.03 7.50
CA THR A 32 -19.66 -1.11 8.76
C THR A 32 -18.24 -1.61 8.51
N TRP A 33 -18.09 -2.63 7.68
CA TRP A 33 -16.77 -3.14 7.28
C TRP A 33 -15.94 -2.07 6.58
N GLN A 34 -16.53 -1.26 5.69
CA GLN A 34 -15.82 -0.15 5.05
C GLN A 34 -15.35 0.91 6.06
N VAL A 35 -16.15 1.23 7.08
CA VAL A 35 -15.73 2.14 8.16
C VAL A 35 -14.59 1.55 8.98
N GLN A 36 -14.65 0.27 9.36
CA GLN A 36 -13.56 -0.39 10.06
C GLN A 36 -12.28 -0.40 9.22
N ARG A 37 -12.40 -0.66 7.91
CA ARG A 37 -11.29 -0.65 6.97
C ARG A 37 -10.71 0.76 6.78
N LEU A 38 -11.55 1.78 6.78
CA LEU A 38 -11.15 3.19 6.77
C LEU A 38 -10.28 3.50 7.99
N LEU A 39 -10.77 3.20 9.20
CA LEU A 39 -10.06 3.48 10.46
C LEU A 39 -8.73 2.74 10.52
N TRP A 40 -8.73 1.43 10.24
CA TRP A 40 -7.49 0.65 10.16
C TRP A 40 -6.47 1.25 9.19
N LYS A 41 -6.93 1.77 8.04
CA LYS A 41 -6.06 2.39 7.05
C LYS A 41 -5.53 3.74 7.51
N LEU A 42 -6.33 4.53 8.24
CA LEU A 42 -5.89 5.80 8.81
C LEU A 42 -4.81 5.56 9.87
N ASP A 43 -5.02 4.61 10.78
CA ASP A 43 -4.03 4.24 11.81
C ASP A 43 -2.71 3.79 11.16
N LEU A 44 -2.79 3.02 10.07
CA LEU A 44 -1.61 2.61 9.31
C LEU A 44 -0.90 3.83 8.71
N ILE A 45 -1.62 4.74 8.05
CA ILE A 45 -1.02 5.96 7.46
C ILE A 45 -0.36 6.80 8.54
N GLU A 46 -1.01 6.99 9.69
CA GLU A 46 -0.47 7.74 10.82
C GLU A 46 0.84 7.12 11.33
N SER A 47 0.86 5.81 11.55
CA SER A 47 2.09 5.10 11.99
C SER A 47 3.26 5.27 10.99
N VAL A 48 2.95 5.28 9.69
CA VAL A 48 3.94 5.50 8.63
C VAL A 48 4.43 6.94 8.66
N GLU A 49 3.53 7.91 8.76
CA GLU A 49 3.90 9.32 8.84
C GLU A 49 4.75 9.64 10.07
N GLU A 50 4.43 9.04 11.23
CA GLU A 50 5.24 9.16 12.45
C GLU A 50 6.64 8.59 12.25
N GLY A 51 6.75 7.40 11.66
CA GLY A 51 8.03 6.76 11.34
C GLY A 51 8.91 7.61 10.41
N LEU A 52 8.29 8.31 9.44
CA LEU A 52 8.97 9.22 8.51
C LEU A 52 9.33 10.57 9.14
N LYS A 53 8.61 11.02 10.18
CA LYS A 53 8.93 12.27 10.90
C LYS A 53 9.98 12.04 11.99
N ALA A 54 10.12 10.81 12.47
CA ALA A 54 11.09 10.46 13.50
C ALA A 54 12.54 10.73 13.06
N PRO A 55 13.44 11.07 14.01
CA PRO A 55 14.88 11.13 13.74
C PRO A 55 15.42 9.78 13.24
N PRO A 56 16.35 9.76 12.27
CA PRO A 56 16.96 8.52 11.81
C PRO A 56 17.71 7.82 12.94
N VAL A 57 17.52 6.51 13.07
CA VAL A 57 18.26 5.66 14.01
C VAL A 57 19.28 4.79 13.30
N ALA A 58 20.27 4.25 14.01
CA ALA A 58 21.20 3.30 13.38
C ALA A 58 20.45 2.02 12.95
N LEU A 59 20.73 1.51 11.75
CA LEU A 59 20.18 0.22 11.33
C LEU A 59 20.81 -0.90 12.19
N PRO A 60 20.02 -1.83 12.79
CA PRO A 60 20.57 -2.89 13.60
C PRO A 60 21.50 -3.83 12.82
N THR A 61 22.28 -4.61 13.56
CA THR A 61 23.11 -5.70 13.04
C THR A 61 22.33 -7.02 13.02
N GLY A 62 22.67 -7.92 12.09
CA GLY A 62 22.11 -9.26 12.02
C GLY A 62 20.68 -9.33 11.45
N ALA A 63 19.92 -10.34 11.87
CA ALA A 63 18.57 -10.58 11.40
C ALA A 63 17.60 -9.51 11.94
N VAL A 64 16.99 -8.75 11.04
CA VAL A 64 16.01 -7.71 11.35
C VAL A 64 14.65 -8.14 10.82
N ASP A 65 13.60 -7.98 11.63
CA ASP A 65 12.23 -8.08 11.14
C ASP A 65 11.93 -6.88 10.23
N ALA A 66 12.00 -7.12 8.93
CA ALA A 66 11.80 -6.09 7.92
C ALA A 66 10.41 -5.44 7.99
N GLN A 67 9.37 -6.17 8.44
CA GLN A 67 8.01 -5.63 8.54
C GLN A 67 7.88 -4.71 9.76
N ALA A 68 8.44 -5.09 10.90
CA ALA A 68 8.47 -4.24 12.10
C ALA A 68 9.29 -2.94 11.90
N TRP A 69 10.25 -2.98 10.98
CA TRP A 69 11.09 -1.84 10.61
C TRP A 69 10.59 -1.08 9.38
N HIS A 70 9.55 -1.56 8.70
CA HIS A 70 9.03 -0.91 7.50
C HIS A 70 8.62 0.54 7.81
N PHE A 71 9.05 1.47 6.96
CA PHE A 71 8.86 2.92 7.10
C PHE A 71 9.60 3.60 8.26
N ARG A 72 10.50 2.89 8.96
CA ARG A 72 11.41 3.54 9.93
C ARG A 72 12.56 4.23 9.22
N ARG A 73 12.88 5.44 9.67
CA ARG A 73 14.06 6.17 9.21
C ARG A 73 15.32 5.63 9.86
N VAL A 74 16.30 5.35 9.02
CA VAL A 74 17.61 4.83 9.43
C VAL A 74 18.75 5.64 8.83
N MET A 75 19.88 5.59 9.50
CA MET A 75 21.17 6.07 9.00
C MET A 75 22.13 4.89 8.95
N VAL A 76 22.83 4.75 7.82
CA VAL A 76 23.87 3.75 7.59
C VAL A 76 25.10 4.39 6.99
N LYS A 77 26.29 3.94 7.39
CA LYS A 77 27.58 4.38 6.84
C LYS A 77 28.32 3.24 6.18
N GLY A 78 28.99 3.50 5.07
CA GLY A 78 29.76 2.49 4.37
C GLY A 78 30.18 2.89 2.98
N GLU A 79 30.62 1.91 2.20
CA GLU A 79 31.03 2.10 0.81
C GLU A 79 30.18 1.22 -0.12
N PHE A 80 29.78 1.77 -1.26
CA PHE A 80 28.95 1.05 -2.23
C PHE A 80 29.77 0.02 -3.01
N ASP A 81 29.26 -1.21 -3.11
CA ASP A 81 29.75 -2.19 -4.07
C ASP A 81 29.03 -2.01 -5.42
N HIS A 82 29.50 -1.03 -6.20
CA HIS A 82 28.93 -0.72 -7.52
C HIS A 82 29.06 -1.86 -8.53
N SER A 83 29.92 -2.85 -8.27
CA SER A 83 30.03 -4.04 -9.13
C SER A 83 28.81 -4.97 -9.02
N ARG A 84 27.99 -4.80 -7.98
CA ARG A 84 26.81 -5.64 -7.66
C ARG A 84 25.51 -4.84 -7.60
N GLU A 85 25.38 -3.78 -8.40
CA GLU A 85 24.12 -3.05 -8.49
C GLU A 85 23.03 -3.84 -9.25
N PHE A 86 21.80 -3.67 -8.81
CA PHE A 86 20.60 -4.29 -9.36
C PHE A 86 19.66 -3.24 -9.95
N HIS A 87 18.95 -3.62 -11.01
CA HIS A 87 17.95 -2.77 -11.63
C HIS A 87 16.55 -3.31 -11.36
N LEU A 88 15.84 -2.63 -10.47
CA LEU A 88 14.44 -2.91 -10.15
C LEU A 88 13.55 -2.05 -11.03
N LEU A 89 12.65 -2.68 -11.78
CA LEU A 89 11.71 -2.02 -12.67
C LEU A 89 10.85 -1.00 -11.90
N ALA A 90 10.80 0.23 -12.39
CA ALA A 90 10.08 1.31 -11.74
C ALA A 90 9.58 2.34 -12.74
N HIS A 91 8.56 3.09 -12.33
CA HIS A 91 8.09 4.26 -13.06
C HIS A 91 8.53 5.52 -12.34
N SER A 92 8.90 6.55 -13.11
CA SER A 92 9.11 7.89 -12.57
C SER A 92 7.81 8.47 -12.06
N GLU A 93 7.91 9.58 -11.34
CA GLU A 93 6.76 10.37 -10.90
C GLU A 93 5.82 10.81 -12.03
N ARG A 94 6.36 10.97 -13.24
CA ARG A 94 5.62 11.37 -14.44
C ARG A 94 5.16 10.17 -15.27
N GLY A 95 5.32 8.95 -14.77
CA GLY A 95 4.92 7.71 -15.45
C GLY A 95 5.95 7.19 -16.47
N ASN A 96 7.16 7.76 -16.53
CA ASN A 96 8.17 7.28 -17.46
C ASN A 96 8.78 5.97 -16.97
N PHE A 97 8.99 5.04 -17.88
CA PHE A 97 9.65 3.77 -17.58
C PHE A 97 11.13 3.96 -17.23
N GLY A 98 11.62 3.22 -16.24
CA GLY A 98 13.01 3.24 -15.81
C GLY A 98 13.28 2.21 -14.71
N TYR A 99 14.28 2.50 -13.87
CA TYR A 99 14.74 1.56 -12.85
C TYR A 99 15.05 2.26 -11.53
N HIS A 100 14.72 1.63 -10.41
CA HIS A 100 15.42 1.88 -9.17
C HIS A 100 16.76 1.14 -9.17
N VAL A 101 17.84 1.84 -8.86
CA VAL A 101 19.18 1.27 -8.70
C VAL A 101 19.34 0.84 -7.26
N ILE A 102 19.40 -0.47 -7.03
CA ILE A 102 19.68 -1.06 -5.71
C ILE A 102 21.15 -1.44 -5.66
N THR A 103 21.91 -0.93 -4.71
CA THR A 103 23.34 -1.23 -4.59
C THR A 103 23.64 -1.72 -3.17
N PRO A 104 24.35 -2.85 -3.00
CA PRO A 104 24.87 -3.23 -1.70
C PRO A 104 25.82 -2.15 -1.16
N LEU A 105 25.60 -1.73 0.08
CA LEU A 105 26.50 -0.87 0.84
C LEU A 105 27.20 -1.74 1.88
N LYS A 106 28.52 -1.90 1.76
CA LYS A 106 29.34 -2.55 2.76
C LYS A 106 29.49 -1.60 3.94
N ARG A 107 28.97 -2.01 5.10
CA ARG A 107 28.84 -1.12 6.26
C ARG A 107 30.19 -0.91 6.93
N SER A 108 30.47 0.33 7.32
CA SER A 108 31.60 0.69 8.19
C SER A 108 31.17 0.90 9.64
N ASP A 109 29.87 1.12 9.86
CA ASP A 109 29.26 1.29 11.19
C ASP A 109 28.86 -0.04 11.87
N ALA A 110 28.93 -1.15 11.12
CA ALA A 110 28.48 -2.47 11.54
C ALA A 110 29.09 -3.56 10.62
N PRO A 111 29.15 -4.82 11.08
CA PRO A 111 29.44 -5.95 10.20
C PRO A 111 28.40 -6.09 9.07
N GLY A 112 28.85 -6.61 7.94
CA GLY A 112 27.97 -6.99 6.84
C GLY A 112 27.67 -5.87 5.83
N SER A 113 26.61 -6.07 5.06
CA SER A 113 26.14 -5.13 4.04
C SER A 113 24.64 -4.84 4.21
N VAL A 114 24.15 -3.84 3.51
CA VAL A 114 22.72 -3.55 3.38
C VAL A 114 22.39 -3.21 1.93
N LEU A 115 21.22 -3.62 1.43
CA LEU A 115 20.75 -3.20 0.12
C LEU A 115 20.18 -1.78 0.20
N VAL A 116 20.75 -0.85 -0.56
CA VAL A 116 20.30 0.55 -0.60
C VAL A 116 19.67 0.83 -1.96
N SER A 117 18.41 1.25 -1.95
CA SER A 117 17.79 1.85 -3.14
C SER A 117 18.27 3.29 -3.26
N ARG A 118 19.18 3.53 -4.21
CA ARG A 118 19.80 4.84 -4.41
C ARG A 118 18.91 5.83 -5.16
N GLY A 119 17.82 5.35 -5.74
CA GLY A 119 16.88 6.17 -6.49
C GLY A 119 16.61 5.69 -7.91
N TRP A 120 15.79 6.46 -8.62
CA TRP A 120 15.31 6.14 -9.96
C TRP A 120 16.29 6.64 -11.05
N ILE A 121 16.34 5.93 -12.17
CA ILE A 121 17.04 6.28 -13.42
C ILE A 121 16.13 6.04 -14.63
N PRO A 122 16.26 6.83 -15.71
CA PRO A 122 15.68 6.52 -17.01
C PRO A 122 16.23 5.22 -17.57
N ALA A 123 15.46 4.59 -18.46
CA ALA A 123 15.87 3.33 -19.08
C ALA A 123 17.19 3.44 -19.86
N ASP A 124 17.41 4.58 -20.53
CA ASP A 124 18.62 4.81 -21.34
C ASP A 124 19.90 4.95 -20.48
N ASP A 125 19.75 5.25 -19.19
CA ASP A 125 20.81 5.42 -18.19
C ASP A 125 21.10 4.13 -17.41
N LYS A 126 20.55 2.99 -17.83
CA LYS A 126 20.80 1.68 -17.20
C LYS A 126 22.29 1.39 -17.07
N ASP A 127 23.08 1.70 -18.10
CA ASP A 127 24.54 1.54 -18.10
C ASP A 127 25.23 2.52 -17.12
N PRO A 128 25.94 2.02 -16.09
CA PRO A 128 26.73 2.84 -15.17
C PRO A 128 27.68 3.84 -15.84
N ALA A 129 28.24 3.50 -17.00
CA ALA A 129 29.18 4.35 -17.73
C ALA A 129 28.55 5.66 -18.20
N LYS A 130 27.21 5.71 -18.34
CA LYS A 130 26.47 6.93 -18.69
C LYS A 130 26.17 7.83 -17.49
N ARG A 131 26.34 7.30 -16.27
CA ARG A 131 26.01 7.97 -15.00
C ARG A 131 27.17 7.92 -14.01
N VAL A 132 28.39 8.17 -14.49
CA VAL A 132 29.63 8.21 -13.68
C VAL A 132 29.50 9.05 -12.40
N PRO A 133 28.87 10.25 -12.40
CA PRO A 133 28.69 11.01 -11.16
C PRO A 133 27.95 10.23 -10.05
N GLY A 134 27.06 9.31 -10.44
CA GLY A 134 26.34 8.45 -9.50
C GLY A 134 27.10 7.22 -9.01
N GLN A 135 28.33 7.01 -9.48
CA GLN A 135 29.23 5.96 -9.02
C GLN A 135 30.16 6.52 -7.93
N VAL A 136 29.56 7.03 -6.86
CA VAL A 136 30.27 7.70 -5.75
C VAL A 136 31.28 6.74 -5.12
N ALA A 137 32.55 7.11 -5.13
CA ALA A 137 33.62 6.31 -4.54
C ALA A 137 33.85 6.68 -3.05
N GLY A 138 34.33 5.72 -2.27
CA GLY A 138 34.66 5.92 -0.87
C GLY A 138 33.46 5.89 0.08
N GLU A 139 33.71 6.32 1.32
CA GLU A 139 32.72 6.25 2.39
C GLU A 139 31.61 7.29 2.24
N VAL A 140 30.37 6.83 2.39
CA VAL A 140 29.15 7.64 2.35
C VAL A 140 28.31 7.42 3.60
N THR A 141 27.54 8.44 3.98
CA THR A 141 26.47 8.31 4.98
C THR A 141 25.14 8.39 4.27
N ILE A 142 24.34 7.35 4.36
CA ILE A 142 23.01 7.26 3.78
C ILE A 142 21.99 7.42 4.88
N THR A 143 21.14 8.44 4.77
CA THR A 143 19.87 8.50 5.50
C THR A 143 18.77 8.02 4.56
N GLY A 144 17.88 7.19 5.07
CA GLY A 144 16.82 6.61 4.26
C GLY A 144 15.72 5.96 5.09
N VAL A 145 14.79 5.33 4.40
CA VAL A 145 13.62 4.67 4.98
C VAL A 145 13.74 3.17 4.74
N VAL A 146 13.51 2.35 5.77
CA VAL A 146 13.49 0.90 5.59
C VAL A 146 12.26 0.47 4.80
N HIS A 147 12.49 -0.28 3.73
CA HIS A 147 11.45 -0.90 2.92
C HIS A 147 11.54 -2.43 3.03
N ALA A 148 10.46 -3.06 3.45
CA ALA A 148 10.40 -4.51 3.51
C ALA A 148 10.40 -5.09 2.08
N PRO A 149 10.98 -6.28 1.86
CA PRO A 149 10.88 -6.93 0.56
C PRO A 149 9.43 -7.27 0.24
N TRP A 150 9.09 -7.30 -1.05
CA TRP A 150 7.76 -7.70 -1.53
C TRP A 150 7.88 -8.83 -2.54
N GLY A 151 6.95 -9.78 -2.42
CA GLY A 151 6.92 -10.95 -3.26
C GLY A 151 6.38 -10.68 -4.67
N LYS A 152 6.44 -11.72 -5.49
CA LYS A 152 5.88 -11.75 -6.85
C LYS A 152 4.35 -11.64 -6.79
N GLY A 153 3.79 -10.66 -7.50
CA GLY A 153 2.35 -10.58 -7.74
C GLY A 153 1.88 -11.60 -8.78
N TRP A 154 0.58 -11.89 -8.81
CA TRP A 154 0.00 -12.92 -9.70
C TRP A 154 0.32 -12.69 -11.19
N PHE A 155 0.37 -11.43 -11.63
CA PHE A 155 0.65 -11.04 -13.01
C PHE A 155 2.05 -10.44 -13.20
N THR A 156 2.90 -10.50 -12.17
CA THR A 156 4.27 -10.01 -12.24
C THR A 156 5.15 -11.11 -12.85
N PRO A 157 5.98 -10.83 -13.86
CA PRO A 157 6.96 -11.79 -14.36
C PRO A 157 7.97 -12.22 -13.29
N ASP A 158 8.67 -13.34 -13.51
CA ASP A 158 9.82 -13.71 -12.69
C ASP A 158 10.99 -12.75 -12.92
N ASN A 159 11.79 -12.53 -11.88
CA ASN A 159 13.02 -11.73 -11.99
C ASN A 159 13.99 -12.36 -13.01
N ASP A 160 14.50 -11.55 -13.94
CA ASP A 160 15.46 -11.97 -14.95
C ASP A 160 16.88 -11.70 -14.45
N LEU A 161 17.48 -12.73 -13.87
CA LEU A 161 18.81 -12.65 -13.28
C LEU A 161 19.92 -12.47 -14.33
N GLN A 162 19.72 -12.96 -15.56
CA GLN A 162 20.71 -12.84 -16.63
C GLN A 162 20.80 -11.42 -17.16
N ARG A 163 19.65 -10.73 -17.29
CA ARG A 163 19.60 -9.33 -17.75
C ARG A 163 19.70 -8.31 -16.62
N ASN A 164 19.91 -8.77 -15.38
CA ASN A 164 19.84 -7.95 -14.16
C ASN A 164 18.59 -7.05 -14.20
N LEU A 165 17.42 -7.68 -14.29
CA LEU A 165 16.13 -7.01 -14.37
C LEU A 165 15.18 -7.64 -13.35
N TRP A 166 14.89 -6.88 -12.31
CA TRP A 166 14.01 -7.29 -11.22
C TRP A 166 12.66 -6.63 -11.40
N TYR A 167 11.58 -7.39 -11.29
CA TYR A 167 10.21 -6.89 -11.38
C TYR A 167 9.58 -6.69 -9.99
N TYR A 168 10.15 -7.31 -8.96
CA TYR A 168 9.73 -7.17 -7.56
C TYR A 168 10.93 -7.19 -6.61
N GLY A 169 10.74 -6.62 -5.43
CA GLY A 169 11.77 -6.37 -4.43
C GLY A 169 12.10 -7.62 -3.62
N ASP A 170 12.77 -8.57 -4.26
CA ASP A 170 13.28 -9.79 -3.62
C ASP A 170 14.69 -9.57 -3.06
N ALA A 171 14.76 -8.99 -1.86
CA ALA A 171 16.03 -8.71 -1.18
C ALA A 171 16.85 -9.99 -0.94
N ALA A 172 16.21 -11.10 -0.59
CA ALA A 172 16.89 -12.37 -0.35
C ALA A 172 17.54 -12.92 -1.64
N GLY A 173 16.80 -12.86 -2.75
CA GLY A 173 17.32 -13.20 -4.07
C GLY A 173 18.48 -12.31 -4.49
N MET A 174 18.37 -11.00 -4.31
CA MET A 174 19.44 -10.04 -4.63
C MET A 174 20.70 -10.32 -3.82
N LEU A 175 20.58 -10.51 -2.50
CA LEU A 175 21.71 -10.87 -1.63
C LEU A 175 22.37 -12.19 -2.06
N LYS A 176 21.57 -13.19 -2.41
CA LYS A 176 22.08 -14.48 -2.92
C LYS A 176 22.85 -14.30 -4.23
N VAL A 177 22.33 -13.53 -5.18
CA VAL A 177 23.02 -13.25 -6.46
C VAL A 177 24.29 -12.44 -6.22
N ALA A 178 24.28 -11.50 -5.28
CA ALA A 178 25.47 -10.77 -4.87
C ALA A 178 26.48 -11.62 -4.09
N GLY A 179 26.14 -12.84 -3.66
CA GLY A 179 27.00 -13.65 -2.79
C GLY A 179 27.23 -13.03 -1.41
N ILE A 180 26.23 -12.30 -0.89
CA ILE A 180 26.27 -11.63 0.43
C ILE A 180 25.38 -12.41 1.39
N SER A 181 25.98 -13.00 2.43
CA SER A 181 25.26 -13.73 3.48
C SER A 181 25.08 -12.95 4.78
N ASP A 182 25.90 -11.92 5.00
CA ASP A 182 25.87 -11.08 6.20
C ASP A 182 25.18 -9.74 5.89
N ALA A 183 23.85 -9.79 5.79
CA ALA A 183 23.00 -8.62 5.53
C ALA A 183 21.56 -8.89 5.98
N PRO A 184 20.82 -7.88 6.50
CA PRO A 184 19.40 -8.03 6.74
C PRO A 184 18.64 -8.11 5.41
N VAL A 185 17.56 -8.89 5.39
CA VAL A 185 16.69 -9.08 4.21
C VAL A 185 15.68 -7.93 4.12
N LEU A 186 16.18 -6.74 3.75
CA LEU A 186 15.41 -5.51 3.60
C LEU A 186 16.13 -4.55 2.65
N PHE A 187 15.44 -3.46 2.29
CA PHE A 187 16.02 -2.33 1.57
C PHE A 187 16.07 -1.09 2.46
N VAL A 188 17.03 -0.21 2.19
CA VAL A 188 17.06 1.17 2.67
C VAL A 188 16.86 2.08 1.47
N ASP A 189 15.70 2.74 1.38
CA ASP A 189 15.40 3.73 0.35
C ASP A 189 16.05 5.06 0.72
N ALA A 190 17.04 5.49 -0.04
CA ALA A 190 17.77 6.71 0.26
C ALA A 190 16.86 7.96 0.16
N ASP A 191 16.98 8.85 1.14
CA ASP A 191 16.29 10.14 1.17
C ASP A 191 16.81 11.06 0.05
N ALA A 192 16.03 12.07 -0.33
CA ALA A 192 16.38 13.03 -1.39
C ALA A 192 17.72 13.77 -1.14
N SER A 193 18.13 13.92 0.13
CA SER A 193 19.41 14.55 0.51
C SER A 193 20.65 13.80 0.02
N VAL A 194 20.49 12.52 -0.35
CA VAL A 194 21.56 11.65 -0.85
C VAL A 194 21.65 11.71 -2.39
N THR A 195 20.76 12.46 -3.06
CA THR A 195 20.80 12.59 -4.53
C THR A 195 22.12 13.22 -4.97
N VAL A 196 22.75 12.58 -5.96
CA VAL A 196 23.97 13.07 -6.58
C VAL A 196 23.66 14.37 -7.34
N PRO A 197 24.35 15.49 -7.05
CA PRO A 197 24.12 16.75 -7.76
C PRO A 197 24.30 16.60 -9.28
N GLY A 198 23.25 16.93 -10.04
CA GLY A 198 23.31 17.01 -11.51
C GLY A 198 23.28 15.68 -12.27
N GLY A 199 23.06 14.54 -11.60
CA GLY A 199 23.14 13.22 -12.25
C GLY A 199 22.03 12.24 -11.85
N TRP A 200 22.30 10.97 -12.18
CA TRP A 200 21.50 9.79 -11.85
C TRP A 200 22.28 8.88 -10.92
N PRO A 201 21.65 8.12 -10.00
CA PRO A 201 20.22 8.05 -9.72
C PRO A 201 19.69 9.22 -8.88
N ARG A 202 18.38 9.47 -8.95
CA ARG A 202 17.69 10.44 -8.10
C ARG A 202 16.92 9.74 -6.98
N SER A 203 17.34 9.98 -5.74
CA SER A 203 16.76 9.41 -4.53
C SER A 203 15.48 10.13 -4.12
N GLY A 204 14.80 9.68 -3.04
CA GLY A 204 13.62 10.37 -2.51
C GLY A 204 12.34 10.28 -3.36
N HIS A 205 12.26 9.37 -4.33
CA HIS A 205 11.08 9.17 -5.19
C HIS A 205 10.11 8.10 -4.65
N THR A 206 10.31 7.60 -3.44
CA THR A 206 9.41 6.62 -2.82
C THR A 206 8.05 7.27 -2.57
N ARG A 207 7.12 7.08 -3.51
CA ARG A 207 5.74 7.57 -3.39
C ARG A 207 4.97 6.74 -2.39
N LEU A 208 4.76 7.28 -1.21
CA LEU A 208 3.86 6.73 -0.20
C LEU A 208 2.46 7.29 -0.40
N THR A 209 1.84 6.99 -1.54
CA THR A 209 0.46 7.39 -1.81
C THR A 209 -0.50 6.28 -1.42
N PHE A 210 -1.16 6.44 -0.29
CA PHE A 210 -2.18 5.50 0.17
C PHE A 210 -3.57 5.91 -0.35
N THR A 211 -4.05 5.28 -1.43
CA THR A 211 -5.41 5.55 -1.93
C THR A 211 -6.46 5.13 -0.91
N ASN A 212 -7.30 6.04 -0.40
CA ASN A 212 -8.29 5.71 0.65
C ASN A 212 -9.71 6.13 0.24
N ASN A 213 -10.42 5.23 -0.46
CA ASN A 213 -11.79 5.47 -0.92
C ASN A 213 -12.86 4.86 -0.01
N HIS A 214 -12.48 4.33 1.16
CA HIS A 214 -13.37 3.54 2.02
C HIS A 214 -14.56 4.36 2.54
N LEU A 215 -14.39 5.67 2.78
CA LEU A 215 -15.49 6.56 3.17
C LEU A 215 -16.57 6.68 2.08
N ALA A 216 -16.17 6.86 0.82
CA ALA A 216 -17.11 6.95 -0.30
C ALA A 216 -17.90 5.65 -0.49
N TYR A 217 -17.23 4.50 -0.32
CA TYR A 217 -17.91 3.20 -0.31
C TYR A 217 -18.84 3.02 0.88
N ALA A 218 -18.43 3.42 2.10
CA ALA A 218 -19.32 3.39 3.27
C ALA A 218 -20.60 4.20 3.03
N PHE A 219 -20.48 5.40 2.46
CA PHE A 219 -21.62 6.22 2.07
C PHE A 219 -22.52 5.52 1.04
N THR A 220 -21.93 4.86 0.04
CA THR A 220 -22.67 4.08 -0.96
C THR A 220 -23.50 2.97 -0.32
N TRP A 221 -22.90 2.17 0.56
CA TRP A 221 -23.58 1.05 1.22
C TRP A 221 -24.69 1.51 2.18
N TYR A 222 -24.42 2.52 3.01
CA TYR A 222 -25.44 3.05 3.91
C TYR A 222 -26.56 3.77 3.18
N SER A 223 -26.25 4.52 2.11
CA SER A 223 -27.28 5.14 1.26
C SER A 223 -28.16 4.08 0.60
N GLY A 224 -27.56 3.00 0.10
CA GLY A 224 -28.31 1.84 -0.42
C GLY A 224 -29.24 1.23 0.63
N ALA A 225 -28.77 1.08 1.88
CA ALA A 225 -29.58 0.58 2.98
C ALA A 225 -30.78 1.49 3.28
N VAL A 226 -30.56 2.81 3.33
CA VAL A 226 -31.63 3.81 3.55
C VAL A 226 -32.65 3.78 2.42
N VAL A 227 -32.20 3.84 1.16
CA VAL A 227 -33.09 3.80 -0.01
C VAL A 227 -33.93 2.52 -0.02
N LEU A 228 -33.31 1.37 0.23
CA LEU A 228 -34.01 0.08 0.29
C LEU A 228 -35.08 0.07 1.39
N ALA A 229 -34.75 0.57 2.58
CA ALA A 229 -35.70 0.67 3.69
C ALA A 229 -36.87 1.62 3.37
N VAL A 230 -36.60 2.78 2.75
CA VAL A 230 -37.62 3.75 2.34
C VAL A 230 -38.55 3.13 1.29
N ILE A 231 -38.01 2.50 0.25
CA ILE A 231 -38.80 1.81 -0.78
C ILE A 231 -39.68 0.73 -0.16
N TYR A 232 -39.12 -0.09 0.73
CA TYR A 232 -39.84 -1.14 1.43
C TYR A 232 -41.03 -0.59 2.23
N VAL A 233 -40.82 0.48 3.00
CA VAL A 233 -41.88 1.12 3.79
C VAL A 233 -42.95 1.75 2.90
N LEU A 234 -42.56 2.54 1.90
CA LEU A 234 -43.49 3.21 1.00
C LEU A 234 -44.35 2.21 0.21
N TRP A 235 -43.75 1.14 -0.29
CA TRP A 235 -44.45 0.07 -1.01
C TRP A 235 -45.49 -0.62 -0.11
N HIS A 236 -45.12 -0.98 1.12
CA HIS A 236 -46.04 -1.63 2.06
C HIS A 236 -47.15 -0.71 2.55
N ARG A 237 -46.87 0.58 2.77
CA ARG A 237 -47.90 1.59 3.11
C ARG A 237 -48.89 1.78 1.97
N ARG A 238 -48.41 1.85 0.72
CA ARG A 238 -49.26 1.95 -0.47
C ARG A 238 -50.18 0.73 -0.57
N ARG A 239 -49.62 -0.48 -0.46
CA ARG A 239 -50.38 -1.74 -0.51
C ARG A 239 -51.43 -1.84 0.61
N ALA A 240 -51.10 -1.40 1.82
CA ALA A 240 -52.05 -1.39 2.94
C ALA A 240 -53.23 -0.43 2.69
N ARG A 241 -52.98 0.76 2.12
CA ARG A 241 -54.03 1.73 1.74
C ARG A 241 -54.93 1.20 0.62
N GLU A 242 -54.35 0.59 -0.41
CA GLU A 242 -55.11 0.00 -1.53
C GLU A 242 -56.01 -1.15 -1.04
N GLY A 243 -55.51 -2.01 -0.15
CA GLY A 243 -56.31 -3.08 0.45
C GLY A 243 -57.42 -2.59 1.37
N GLN A 244 -57.26 -1.43 2.04
CA GLN A 244 -58.30 -0.83 2.86
C GLN A 244 -59.42 -0.21 2.01
N LYS A 245 -59.09 0.48 0.91
CA LYS A 245 -60.07 0.99 -0.05
C LYS A 245 -60.90 -0.13 -0.69
N ALA A 246 -60.24 -1.18 -1.17
CA ALA A 246 -60.92 -2.34 -1.76
C ALA A 246 -61.80 -3.14 -0.78
N GLY A 247 -61.58 -3.00 0.53
CA GLY A 247 -62.43 -3.59 1.57
C GLY A 247 -63.65 -2.74 1.93
N LEU A 248 -63.60 -1.43 1.70
CA LEU A 248 -64.73 -0.50 1.90
C LEU A 248 -65.72 -0.52 0.73
N ASP A 249 -65.27 -0.91 -0.46
CA ASP A 249 -66.10 -1.03 -1.67
C ASP A 249 -66.75 -2.42 -1.85
N LYS A 250 -66.63 -3.32 -0.85
CA LYS A 250 -67.36 -4.60 -0.85
C LYS A 250 -68.73 -4.39 -0.18
N PRO A 251 -69.84 -4.78 -0.83
CA PRO A 251 -71.19 -4.63 -0.29
C PRO A 251 -71.43 -5.49 0.95
#